data_AF-A0AAV5HMK3-F1
#
_entry.id   AF-A0AAV5HMK3-F1
#
_cell.length_a   1.000
_cell.length_b   1.000
_cell.length_c   1.000
_cell.angle_alpha   90.00
_cell.angle_beta   90.00
_cell.angle_gamma   90.00
#
_symmetry.space_group_name_H-M   'P 1'
#
loop_
_entity.id
_entity.type
_entity.pdbx_description
1 polymer ?
#
loop_
_entity_poly.entity_id
_entity_poly.type
_entity_poly.pdbx_seq_one_letter_code
_entity_poly.pdbx_strand_id
1 'polypeptide(L)'
;MKMTHYSKKPWMQLLVLIKRPTGQTEPLFVDPYACCFVHPKIQTDLKKRRSHYCLATKFIDDRLFRTVNHIAGLKQVVLLTDGMDTRPHRLNWPSSTIIFDVSQEQVFKKGAEKLEVLLLFDQFVWFVSVSKPPI
;
A
#
# COMPACT_ATOMS: atom_id res chain seq x y z
N MET A 1 -26.05 -12.18 -13.37
CA MET A 1 -24.58 -12.42 -13.36
C MET A 1 -24.15 -12.65 -11.91
N LYS A 2 -23.83 -13.89 -11.50
CA LYS A 2 -23.50 -14.22 -10.10
C LYS A 2 -22.07 -13.75 -9.79
N MET A 3 -21.93 -12.73 -8.94
CA MET A 3 -20.62 -12.36 -8.39
C MET A 3 -20.21 -13.40 -7.36
N THR A 4 -19.14 -14.12 -7.67
CA THR A 4 -18.47 -15.07 -6.78
C THR A 4 -18.02 -14.37 -5.50
N HIS A 5 -18.00 -15.11 -4.38
CA HIS A 5 -17.52 -14.68 -3.08
C HIS A 5 -16.40 -13.63 -3.15
N TYR A 6 -16.55 -12.53 -2.41
CA TYR A 6 -15.41 -11.69 -2.02
C TYR A 6 -14.51 -12.55 -1.13
N SER A 7 -13.65 -13.33 -1.78
CA SER A 7 -12.62 -14.13 -1.15
C SER A 7 -11.77 -13.15 -0.37
N LYS A 8 -11.67 -13.36 0.95
CA LYS A 8 -10.66 -12.73 1.82
C LYS A 8 -9.30 -13.16 1.28
N LYS A 9 -8.84 -12.47 0.25
CA LYS A 9 -7.70 -12.87 -0.55
C LYS A 9 -6.43 -12.53 0.25
N PRO A 10 -5.74 -13.51 0.87
CA PRO A 10 -4.66 -13.27 1.83
C PRO A 10 -3.40 -12.65 1.18
N TRP A 11 -3.38 -12.54 -0.15
CA TRP A 11 -2.20 -12.15 -0.93
C TRP A 11 -1.96 -10.65 -1.00
N MET A 12 -2.88 -9.81 -0.51
CA MET A 12 -2.63 -8.37 -0.36
C MET A 12 -1.83 -8.04 0.93
N GLN A 13 -1.72 -8.98 1.88
CA GLN A 13 -0.90 -8.86 3.10
C GLN A 13 0.60 -9.12 2.85
N LEU A 14 1.02 -9.11 1.59
CA LEU A 14 2.21 -9.80 1.11
C LEU A 14 3.20 -8.82 0.49
N LEU A 15 3.44 -7.71 1.18
CA LEU A 15 4.45 -6.70 0.83
C LEU A 15 5.67 -6.83 1.75
N VAL A 16 6.22 -8.04 1.88
CA VAL A 16 7.38 -8.28 2.77
C VAL A 16 8.68 -8.22 1.97
N LEU A 17 9.53 -7.24 2.32
CA LEU A 17 10.98 -7.19 2.15
C LEU A 17 11.55 -8.18 1.12
N ILE A 18 11.76 -7.70 -0.09
CA ILE A 18 12.19 -8.53 -1.20
C ILE A 18 13.63 -8.17 -1.58
N LYS A 19 14.56 -9.07 -1.22
CA LYS A 19 15.88 -9.14 -1.85
C LYS A 19 15.72 -9.47 -3.33
N ARG A 20 16.53 -8.86 -4.19
CA ARG A 20 16.50 -9.10 -5.64
C ARG A 20 16.84 -10.56 -5.96
N PRO A 21 16.37 -11.10 -7.12
CA PRO A 21 16.69 -12.47 -7.55
C PRO A 21 18.17 -12.68 -7.94
N THR A 22 18.89 -11.59 -8.20
CA THR A 22 20.33 -11.59 -8.48
C THR A 22 21.09 -11.40 -7.17
N GLY A 23 22.34 -11.88 -7.05
CA GLY A 23 23.17 -11.84 -5.83
C GLY A 23 23.51 -10.47 -5.24
N GLN A 24 22.73 -9.43 -5.54
CA GLN A 24 22.73 -8.13 -4.89
C GLN A 24 22.07 -8.21 -3.52
N THR A 25 22.77 -7.72 -2.51
CA THR A 25 22.35 -7.70 -1.11
C THR A 25 21.24 -6.70 -0.82
N GLU A 26 21.07 -5.70 -1.68
CA GLU A 26 20.14 -4.58 -1.49
C GLU A 26 18.70 -4.93 -1.92
N PRO A 27 17.69 -4.56 -1.11
CA PRO A 27 16.28 -4.77 -1.45
C PRO A 27 15.83 -3.87 -2.62
N LEU A 28 14.81 -4.28 -3.38
CA LEU A 28 14.29 -3.48 -4.49
C LEU A 28 13.62 -2.18 -4.00
N PHE A 29 12.94 -2.26 -2.86
CA PHE A 29 12.38 -1.16 -2.07
C PHE A 29 12.23 -1.64 -0.62
N VAL A 30 12.03 -0.70 0.30
CA VAL A 30 11.76 -0.96 1.71
C VAL A 30 10.39 -0.40 2.04
N ASP A 31 9.54 -1.24 2.65
CA ASP A 31 8.30 -0.82 3.28
C ASP A 31 8.42 -1.04 4.80
N PRO A 32 8.63 0.02 5.59
CA PRO A 32 8.81 -0.12 7.04
C PRO A 32 7.53 -0.56 7.75
N TYR A 33 6.36 -0.37 7.13
CA TYR A 33 5.05 -0.68 7.70
C TYR A 33 4.52 -2.06 7.30
N ALA A 34 5.20 -2.74 6.37
CA ALA A 34 4.81 -4.06 5.91
C ALA A 34 4.58 -5.07 7.05
N CYS A 35 5.40 -5.00 8.10
CA CYS A 35 5.30 -5.90 9.25
C CYS A 35 3.96 -5.81 9.99
N CYS A 36 3.28 -4.66 9.94
CA CYS A 36 1.96 -4.46 10.56
C CYS A 36 0.87 -5.35 9.93
N PHE A 37 1.05 -5.73 8.67
CA PHE A 37 0.03 -6.44 7.89
C PHE A 37 0.28 -7.94 7.75
N VAL A 38 1.48 -8.40 8.12
CA VAL A 38 1.93 -9.77 7.84
C VAL A 38 1.72 -10.64 9.06
N HIS A 39 0.87 -11.65 8.94
CA HIS A 39 0.71 -12.63 10.00
C HIS A 39 1.93 -13.58 10.05
N PRO A 40 2.50 -13.90 11.22
CA PRO A 40 3.72 -14.71 11.36
C PRO A 40 3.68 -16.06 10.62
N LYS A 41 2.50 -16.70 10.55
CA LYS A 41 2.30 -18.00 9.88
C LYS A 41 2.31 -17.95 8.33
N ILE A 42 2.30 -16.76 7.72
CA ILE A 42 2.22 -16.59 6.25
C ILE A 42 3.63 -16.54 5.60
N GLN A 43 4.72 -16.48 6.38
CA GLN A 43 6.08 -16.29 5.86
C GLN A 43 6.60 -17.40 4.92
N THR A 44 6.05 -18.61 5.00
CA THR A 44 6.64 -19.83 4.41
C THR A 44 6.26 -20.10 2.94
N ASP A 45 5.14 -19.57 2.40
CA ASP A 45 4.71 -19.82 1.00
C ASP A 45 5.18 -18.74 -0.02
N LEU A 46 5.99 -17.79 0.45
CA LEU A 46 6.18 -16.53 -0.27
C LEU A 46 7.25 -16.59 -1.38
N LYS A 47 8.15 -17.59 -1.38
CA LYS A 47 9.31 -17.62 -2.31
C LYS A 47 8.93 -17.62 -3.80
N LYS A 48 7.78 -18.18 -4.18
CA LYS A 48 7.39 -18.37 -5.60
C LYS A 48 6.54 -17.24 -6.19
N ARG A 49 5.87 -16.43 -5.36
CA ARG A 49 4.95 -15.33 -5.79
C ARG A 49 5.48 -13.92 -5.51
N ARG A 50 6.62 -13.78 -4.81
CA ARG A 50 7.23 -12.50 -4.45
C ARG A 50 7.62 -11.61 -5.64
N SER A 51 8.01 -12.17 -6.79
CA SER A 51 8.68 -11.40 -7.84
C SER A 51 7.79 -10.38 -8.56
N HIS A 52 6.56 -10.75 -8.96
CA HIS A 52 5.69 -9.85 -9.75
C HIS A 52 5.15 -8.69 -8.91
N TYR A 53 4.78 -8.92 -7.64
CA TYR A 53 4.28 -7.87 -6.75
C TYR A 53 5.40 -6.93 -6.34
N CYS A 54 6.63 -7.46 -6.15
CA CYS A 54 7.80 -6.63 -5.91
C CYS A 54 8.03 -5.62 -7.04
N LEU A 55 8.04 -6.14 -8.27
CA LEU A 55 8.30 -5.35 -9.46
C LEU A 55 7.18 -4.34 -9.70
N ALA A 56 5.92 -4.77 -9.59
CA ALA A 56 4.76 -3.88 -9.72
C ALA A 56 4.80 -2.76 -8.66
N THR A 57 5.14 -3.09 -7.41
CA THR A 57 5.26 -2.10 -6.33
C THR A 57 6.34 -1.08 -6.64
N LYS A 58 7.55 -1.54 -7.01
CA LYS A 58 8.64 -0.65 -7.38
C LYS A 58 8.30 0.22 -8.59
N PHE A 59 7.68 -0.36 -9.61
CA PHE A 59 7.27 0.36 -10.81
C PHE A 59 6.27 1.47 -10.48
N ILE A 60 5.25 1.17 -9.68
CA ILE A 60 4.25 2.15 -9.23
C ILE A 60 4.91 3.24 -8.39
N ASP A 61 5.79 2.88 -7.45
CA ASP A 61 6.50 3.85 -6.62
C ASP A 61 7.36 4.80 -7.46
N ASP A 62 8.14 4.28 -8.40
CA ASP A 62 8.97 5.08 -9.29
C ASP A 62 8.13 6.00 -10.18
N ARG A 63 7.00 5.49 -10.68
CA ARG A 63 6.11 6.29 -11.52
C ARG A 63 5.44 7.40 -10.72
N LEU A 64 4.97 7.12 -9.50
CA LEU A 64 4.41 8.12 -8.60
C LEU A 64 5.46 9.16 -8.24
N PHE A 65 6.63 8.75 -7.77
CA PHE A 65 7.72 9.64 -7.40
C PHE A 65 8.11 10.59 -8.54
N ARG A 66 8.30 10.06 -9.76
CA ARG A 66 8.59 10.90 -10.94
C ARG A 66 7.44 11.87 -11.23
N THR A 67 6.21 11.37 -11.29
CA THR A 67 5.04 12.19 -11.64
C THR A 67 4.85 13.33 -10.64
N VAL A 68 4.94 13.02 -9.34
CA VAL A 68 4.81 13.98 -8.25
C VAL A 68 5.86 15.08 -8.32
N ASN A 69 7.12 14.74 -8.60
CA ASN A 69 8.20 15.71 -8.71
C ASN A 69 8.12 16.59 -9.98
N HIS A 70 7.40 16.15 -11.01
CA HIS A 70 7.22 16.91 -12.25
C HIS A 70 6.00 17.85 -12.22
N ILE A 71 5.07 17.69 -11.28
CA ILE A 71 3.89 18.55 -11.16
C ILE A 71 4.19 19.69 -10.19
N ALA A 72 4.48 20.87 -10.75
CA ALA A 72 4.66 22.07 -9.95
C ALA A 72 3.39 22.40 -9.15
N GLY A 73 3.52 22.52 -7.83
CA GLY A 73 2.41 22.89 -6.96
C GLY A 73 1.35 21.81 -6.77
N LEU A 74 1.70 20.52 -6.92
CA LEU A 74 0.79 19.40 -6.61
C LEU A 74 0.13 19.58 -5.23
N LYS A 75 -1.21 19.54 -5.19
CA LYS A 75 -1.99 19.71 -3.96
C LYS A 75 -2.75 18.47 -3.54
N GLN A 76 -3.07 17.57 -4.47
CA GLN A 76 -3.93 16.43 -4.19
C GLN A 76 -3.45 15.18 -4.93
N VAL A 77 -3.52 14.05 -4.25
CA VAL A 77 -3.24 12.73 -4.80
C VAL A 77 -4.38 11.81 -4.39
N VAL A 78 -4.96 11.10 -5.35
CA VAL A 78 -6.01 10.10 -5.08
C VAL A 78 -5.42 8.72 -5.34
N LEU A 79 -5.38 7.88 -4.31
CA LEU A 79 -4.97 6.50 -4.40
C LEU A 79 -6.20 5.61 -4.26
N LEU A 80 -6.47 4.82 -5.31
CA LEU A 80 -7.50 3.77 -5.26
C LEU A 80 -6.83 2.50 -4.74
N THR A 81 -7.07 2.17 -3.47
CA THR A 81 -6.33 1.14 -2.76
C THR A 81 -7.23 0.00 -2.32
N ASP A 82 -6.60 -1.04 -1.77
CA ASP A 82 -7.28 -2.13 -1.07
C ASP A 82 -7.43 -1.86 0.44
N GLY A 83 -6.96 -0.71 0.95
CA GLY A 83 -6.96 -0.33 2.35
C GLY A 83 -5.73 -0.80 3.15
N MET A 84 -4.72 -1.39 2.51
CA MET A 84 -3.44 -1.77 3.13
C MET A 84 -2.23 -1.11 2.46
N ASP A 85 -2.47 -0.09 1.62
CA ASP A 85 -1.40 0.64 0.94
C ASP A 85 -0.69 1.57 1.93
N THR A 86 0.63 1.41 2.04
CA THR A 86 1.49 2.17 2.95
C THR A 86 2.17 3.36 2.27
N ARG A 87 1.98 3.55 0.95
CA ARG A 87 2.56 4.65 0.16
C ARG A 87 2.27 6.04 0.72
N PRO A 88 1.07 6.35 1.27
CA PRO A 88 0.85 7.63 1.92
C PRO A 88 1.87 7.95 3.01
N HIS A 89 2.41 6.92 3.67
CA HIS A 89 3.27 7.05 4.84
C HIS A 89 4.76 6.80 4.58
N ARG A 90 5.11 6.11 3.48
CA ARG A 90 6.51 5.74 3.17
C ARG A 90 7.11 6.44 1.96
N LEU A 91 6.30 7.10 1.13
CA LEU A 91 6.80 7.92 0.02
C LEU A 91 6.93 9.37 0.45
N ASN A 92 7.92 10.07 -0.11
CA ASN A 92 8.10 11.49 0.13
C ASN A 92 7.13 12.28 -0.75
N TRP A 93 6.15 12.91 -0.13
CA TRP A 93 5.18 13.77 -0.80
C TRP A 93 5.58 15.25 -0.65
N PRO A 94 5.35 16.10 -1.67
CA PRO A 94 5.58 17.53 -1.57
C PRO A 94 4.77 18.15 -0.45
N SER A 95 5.30 19.20 0.17
CA SER A 95 4.61 19.92 1.25
C SER A 95 3.22 20.39 0.81
N SER A 96 2.25 20.28 1.72
CA SER A 96 0.84 20.62 1.47
C SER A 96 0.14 19.74 0.42
N THR A 97 0.68 18.56 0.11
CA THR A 97 -0.05 17.55 -0.68
C THR A 97 -1.03 16.83 0.22
N ILE A 98 -2.31 16.85 -0.13
CA ILE A 98 -3.36 16.07 0.49
C ILE A 98 -3.48 14.73 -0.24
N ILE A 99 -3.46 13.62 0.49
CA ILE A 99 -3.58 12.29 -0.07
C ILE A 99 -4.94 11.72 0.29
N PHE A 100 -5.74 11.36 -0.70
CA PHE A 100 -7.01 10.66 -0.51
C PHE A 100 -6.79 9.17 -0.75
N ASP A 101 -6.92 8.36 0.31
CA ASP A 101 -6.99 6.91 0.20
C ASP A 101 -8.47 6.51 0.02
N VAL A 102 -8.79 5.98 -1.15
CA VAL A 102 -10.13 5.49 -1.48
C VAL A 102 -10.11 3.97 -1.40
N SER A 103 -10.74 3.42 -0.36
CA SER A 103 -10.81 1.98 -0.14
C SER A 103 -12.05 1.58 0.68
N GLN A 104 -12.25 0.28 0.87
CA GLN A 104 -13.38 -0.23 1.65
C GLN A 104 -13.20 0.10 3.14
N GLU A 105 -14.21 0.72 3.75
CA GLU A 105 -14.19 1.18 5.16
C GLU A 105 -13.62 0.15 6.14
N GLN A 106 -14.11 -1.09 6.05
CA GLN A 106 -13.76 -2.14 7.00
C GLN A 106 -12.30 -2.58 6.87
N VAL A 107 -11.70 -2.43 5.69
CA VAL A 107 -10.30 -2.78 5.47
C VAL A 107 -9.40 -1.64 5.92
N PHE A 108 -9.75 -0.40 5.55
CA PHE A 108 -9.03 0.79 5.99
C PHE A 108 -8.97 0.88 7.52
N LYS A 109 -10.10 0.76 8.22
CA LYS A 109 -10.13 0.85 9.69
C LYS A 109 -9.17 -0.15 10.34
N LYS A 110 -9.18 -1.40 9.87
CA LYS A 110 -8.26 -2.43 10.36
C LYS A 110 -6.80 -2.13 10.02
N GLY A 111 -6.54 -1.50 8.89
CA GLY A 111 -5.18 -1.10 8.50
C GLY A 111 -4.68 0.09 9.31
N ALA A 112 -5.52 1.10 9.49
CA ALA A 112 -5.26 2.27 10.31
C ALA A 112 -4.95 1.88 11.75
N GLU A 113 -5.78 1.05 12.39
CA GLU A 113 -5.54 0.52 13.75
C GLU A 113 -4.15 -0.16 13.88
N LYS A 114 -3.70 -0.84 12.83
CA LYS A 114 -2.40 -1.53 12.82
C LYS A 114 -1.21 -0.58 12.60
N LEU A 115 -1.45 0.55 11.94
CA LEU A 115 -0.45 1.58 11.66
C LEU A 115 -0.39 2.63 12.79
N GLU A 116 -1.46 2.78 13.56
CA GLU A 116 -1.63 3.79 14.62
C GLU A 116 -0.51 3.73 15.68
N VAL A 117 0.07 2.55 15.91
CA VAL A 117 1.19 2.36 16.85
C VAL A 117 2.50 3.00 16.34
N LEU A 118 2.62 3.28 15.04
CA LEU A 118 3.84 3.80 14.39
C LEU A 118 3.69 5.19 13.79
N LEU A 119 2.46 5.71 13.66
CA LEU A 119 2.17 6.99 13.05
C LEU A 119 1.66 7.98 14.10
N LEU A 120 2.44 9.01 14.41
CA LEU A 120 1.83 10.28 14.81
C LEU A 120 1.06 10.74 13.57
N PHE A 121 -0.28 10.70 13.61
CA PHE A 121 -1.14 10.95 12.44
C PHE A 121 -0.60 12.07 11.54
N ASP A 122 -0.10 11.67 10.37
CA ASP A 122 0.33 12.60 9.33
C ASP A 122 -0.93 13.35 8.87
N GLN A 123 -0.99 14.66 9.13
CA GLN A 123 -2.22 15.48 8.98
C GLN A 123 -2.74 15.59 7.54
N PHE A 124 -2.08 14.93 6.59
CA PHE A 124 -2.29 15.11 5.16
C PHE A 124 -2.91 13.89 4.47
N VAL A 125 -3.17 12.79 5.18
CA VAL A 125 -3.83 11.59 4.62
C VAL A 125 -5.30 11.55 5.04
N TRP A 126 -6.19 11.57 4.05
CA TRP A 126 -7.64 11.56 4.20
C TRP A 126 -8.21 10.27 3.67
N PHE A 127 -8.98 9.58 4.50
CA PHE A 127 -9.69 8.39 4.09
C PHE A 127 -11.03 8.73 3.46
N VAL A 128 -11.29 8.15 2.28
CA VAL A 128 -12.56 8.24 1.56
C VAL A 128 -13.14 6.85 1.43
N SER A 129 -14.20 6.59 2.20
CA SER A 129 -14.90 5.31 2.17
C SER A 129 -15.75 5.16 0.92
N VAL A 130 -15.63 4.02 0.24
CA VAL A 130 -16.60 3.61 -0.78
C VAL A 130 -17.54 2.56 -0.20
N SER A 131 -18.82 2.90 -0.08
CA SER A 131 -19.88 1.96 0.27
C SER A 131 -20.21 1.07 -0.93
N LYS A 132 -20.46 -0.21 -0.69
CA LYS A 132 -20.96 -1.11 -1.74
C LYS A 132 -22.29 -0.56 -2.28
N PRO A 133 -22.51 -0.51 -3.60
CA PRO A 133 -23.80 -0.07 -4.14
C PRO A 133 -24.92 -0.97 -3.59
N PRO A 134 -26.12 -0.40 -3.29
CA PRO A 134 -27.28 -1.19 -2.97
C PRO A 134 -27.55 -2.15 -4.15
N ILE A 135 -27.74 -3.43 -3.82
CA ILE A 135 -28.02 -4.50 -4.79
C ILE A 135 -29.50 -4.45 -5.17
#